data_AF-A0A1E3NJI5-F1
#
_entry.id   AF-A0A1E3NJI5-F1
#
_cell.length_a   1.000
_cell.length_b   1.000
_cell.length_c   1.000
_cell.angle_alpha   90.00
_cell.angle_beta   90.00
_cell.angle_gamma   90.00
#
_symmetry.space_group_name_H-M   'P 1'
#
loop_
_entity.id
_entity.type
_entity.pdbx_description
1 polymer ?
#
loop_
_entity_poly.entity_id
_entity_poly.type
_entity_poly.pdbx_seq_one_letter_code
_entity_poly.pdbx_strand_id
1 'polypeptide(L)'
;MGFLGKKWNELVYTLTSNDRYAGYHSSKAVRSLGTESDDSDAEEAKDTGGVASGYSDQLDESGYSADEKQQAQLVLDAWHIIEDVINLDMKGAADGSNSHFTLNPKNYDFEYEDELDNIDDIPDAEDFLNSLSSPCTVKDLHVAQKHLGVRLPLPVLQYFMVHDGQEIPPSSTRKIGIMYGLQLLSLAEVVTMTNYWRKVSRKESNARYAAQDSFAKEEKQQERALYEKEEKLIDNDPNFQIVKKIDRISEKDLQNYPDLVRNMSTHSKNDYIKKLPDQKSYPPKKVKLQYANPNWIPLVTDNTGNHIAIDLEPDTDGIPGQVIIFGREYDTKYVIADNWGQFMNKFALDFEDAGRCNLDYDSEMGQFDLAYLDKKGEIVDEGYLYVLAQRTLGKDI
;
A
#
# COMPACT_ATOMS: atom_id res chain seq x y z
N MET A 1 22.95 11.82 18.31
CA MET A 1 22.75 10.86 17.20
C MET A 1 21.98 9.67 17.74
N GLY A 2 20.69 9.58 17.36
CA GLY A 2 19.69 8.80 18.09
C GLY A 2 19.78 7.29 17.89
N PHE A 3 19.56 6.57 18.98
CA PHE A 3 19.41 5.11 19.08
C PHE A 3 18.37 4.54 18.08
N LEU A 4 17.40 5.36 17.64
CA LEU A 4 16.39 5.03 16.65
C LEU A 4 16.94 4.89 15.22
N GLY A 5 17.95 5.69 14.84
CA GLY A 5 18.53 5.62 13.49
C GLY A 5 19.38 4.37 13.27
N LYS A 6 20.07 3.89 14.33
CA LYS A 6 20.83 2.64 14.28
C LYS A 6 19.92 1.42 14.13
N LYS A 7 18.82 1.37 14.89
CA LYS A 7 17.82 0.30 14.77
C LYS A 7 17.10 0.30 13.43
N TRP A 8 16.89 1.47 12.81
CA TRP A 8 16.25 1.57 11.50
C TRP A 8 17.17 1.08 10.38
N ASN A 9 18.45 1.48 10.41
CA ASN A 9 19.44 0.96 9.46
C ASN A 9 19.69 -0.54 9.66
N GLU A 10 19.72 -1.03 10.90
CA GLU A 10 19.75 -2.48 11.19
C GLU A 10 18.48 -3.19 10.70
N LEU A 11 17.30 -2.57 10.75
CA LEU A 11 16.05 -3.17 10.28
C LEU A 11 15.98 -3.24 8.75
N VAL A 12 16.33 -2.13 8.08
CA VAL A 12 16.48 -2.10 6.62
C VAL A 12 17.52 -3.16 6.25
N TYR A 13 18.67 -3.21 6.93
CA TYR A 13 19.61 -4.31 6.75
C TYR A 13 18.95 -5.67 6.97
N THR A 14 18.23 -5.95 8.05
CA THR A 14 17.61 -7.28 8.24
C THR A 14 16.54 -7.64 7.20
N LEU A 15 15.86 -6.65 6.62
CA LEU A 15 14.85 -6.84 5.58
C LEU A 15 15.47 -6.87 4.17
N THR A 16 16.63 -6.23 3.96
CA THR A 16 17.28 -6.05 2.65
C THR A 16 18.62 -6.79 2.50
N SER A 17 19.24 -7.27 3.59
CA SER A 17 20.56 -7.91 3.57
C SER A 17 20.40 -9.42 3.45
N ASN A 18 20.53 -9.91 2.21
CA ASN A 18 21.52 -10.88 1.74
C ASN A 18 21.95 -12.11 2.59
N ASP A 19 21.20 -12.53 3.61
CA ASP A 19 21.18 -13.95 4.02
C ASP A 19 20.35 -14.82 3.04
N ARG A 20 20.08 -14.28 1.83
CA ARG A 20 19.45 -14.93 0.67
C ARG A 20 20.38 -15.94 -0.05
N TYR A 21 21.46 -16.40 0.58
CA TYR A 21 22.39 -17.39 0.01
C TYR A 21 22.82 -18.45 1.04
N ALA A 22 21.90 -19.34 1.40
CA ALA A 22 22.26 -20.66 1.91
C ALA A 22 21.16 -21.66 1.55
N GLY A 23 21.38 -22.41 0.46
CA GLY A 23 20.70 -23.67 0.20
C GLY A 23 19.68 -23.64 -0.94
N TYR A 24 20.18 -23.66 -2.18
CA TYR A 24 19.45 -24.32 -3.25
C TYR A 24 19.09 -25.74 -2.81
N HIS A 25 17.79 -26.07 -2.79
CA HIS A 25 17.34 -27.38 -3.22
C HIS A 25 16.05 -27.25 -4.02
N SER A 26 16.22 -27.52 -5.32
CA SER A 26 15.15 -27.90 -6.24
C SER A 26 14.28 -28.99 -5.63
N SER A 27 12.96 -28.79 -5.62
CA SER A 27 12.01 -29.86 -5.88
C SER A 27 10.68 -29.33 -6.42
N LYS A 28 10.59 -29.32 -7.75
CA LYS A 28 9.37 -29.79 -8.43
C LYS A 28 9.01 -31.17 -7.87
N ALA A 29 7.80 -31.35 -7.35
CA ALA A 29 6.98 -32.57 -7.45
C ALA A 29 5.74 -32.39 -6.55
N VAL A 30 4.55 -32.23 -7.13
CA VAL A 30 3.62 -33.35 -7.42
C VAL A 30 3.41 -34.23 -6.17
N ARG A 31 2.35 -33.94 -5.41
CA ARG A 31 1.80 -34.91 -4.45
C ARG A 31 0.93 -35.91 -5.22
N SER A 32 1.58 -36.97 -5.69
CA SER A 32 0.95 -38.26 -6.01
C SER A 32 1.28 -39.25 -4.89
N LEU A 33 0.26 -40.00 -4.49
CA LEU A 33 0.28 -41.12 -3.54
C LEU A 33 1.41 -42.13 -3.78
N GLY A 34 1.94 -42.70 -2.69
CA GLY A 34 2.78 -43.89 -2.73
C GLY A 34 3.50 -44.16 -1.41
N THR A 35 3.00 -45.14 -0.67
CA THR A 35 3.64 -45.81 0.47
C THR A 35 4.95 -46.49 0.08
N GLU A 36 6.00 -46.41 0.91
CA GLU A 36 6.76 -47.56 1.44
C GLU A 36 7.92 -47.11 2.34
N SER A 37 8.19 -47.96 3.33
CA SER A 37 9.18 -47.89 4.41
C SER A 37 10.60 -48.18 3.94
N ASP A 38 11.61 -47.59 4.60
CA ASP A 38 12.78 -48.35 5.05
C ASP A 38 13.65 -47.57 6.06
N ASP A 39 14.08 -48.32 7.09
CA ASP A 39 14.97 -47.95 8.19
C ASP A 39 16.44 -47.89 7.74
N SER A 40 17.23 -46.97 8.31
CA SER A 40 18.56 -47.29 8.85
C SER A 40 19.19 -46.10 9.61
N ASP A 41 19.61 -46.40 10.84
CA ASP A 41 20.31 -45.58 11.82
C ASP A 41 21.71 -45.07 11.40
N ALA A 42 22.11 -43.87 11.87
CA ALA A 42 23.49 -43.55 12.26
C ALA A 42 23.59 -42.24 13.09
N GLU A 43 23.67 -42.45 14.41
CA GLU A 43 24.42 -41.77 15.51
C GLU A 43 24.55 -40.25 15.70
N GLU A 44 24.47 -39.90 16.99
CA GLU A 44 24.49 -38.60 17.66
C GLU A 44 25.77 -37.77 17.48
N ALA A 45 25.60 -36.46 17.29
CA ALA A 45 26.50 -35.45 17.86
C ALA A 45 25.69 -34.56 18.81
N LYS A 46 25.93 -34.71 20.12
CA LYS A 46 25.41 -33.83 21.17
C LYS A 46 26.20 -32.51 21.15
N ASP A 47 25.57 -31.44 20.67
CA ASP A 47 25.96 -30.08 21.03
C ASP A 47 24.89 -29.47 21.92
N THR A 48 25.32 -29.11 23.13
CA THR A 48 24.50 -28.61 24.22
C THR A 48 24.49 -27.09 24.18
N GLY A 49 23.30 -26.48 24.04
CA GLY A 49 23.09 -25.08 24.42
C GLY A 49 22.48 -24.17 23.35
N GLY A 50 21.50 -24.63 22.58
CA GLY A 50 20.63 -23.74 21.81
C GLY A 50 19.32 -23.50 22.56
N VAL A 51 19.07 -22.26 23.01
CA VAL A 51 17.70 -21.84 23.36
C VAL A 51 16.91 -21.87 22.06
N ALA A 52 16.20 -22.96 21.81
CA ALA A 52 15.26 -23.05 20.70
C ALA A 52 14.17 -22.01 20.92
N SER A 53 14.26 -20.86 20.24
CA SER A 53 13.09 -20.02 20.09
C SER A 53 12.16 -20.79 19.15
N GLY A 54 11.20 -21.49 19.72
CA GLY A 54 10.17 -22.22 18.99
C GLY A 54 9.22 -21.26 18.29
N TYR A 55 9.70 -20.61 17.23
CA TYR A 55 8.84 -19.99 16.24
C TYR A 55 8.44 -21.09 15.25
N SER A 56 7.15 -21.42 15.26
CA SER A 56 6.54 -22.19 14.19
C SER A 56 6.57 -21.34 12.91
N ASP A 57 7.00 -21.92 11.78
CA ASP A 57 6.88 -21.32 10.45
C ASP A 57 5.42 -21.24 9.97
N GLN A 58 4.49 -21.87 10.68
CA GLN A 58 3.05 -21.76 10.40
C GLN A 58 2.44 -20.58 11.17
N LEU A 59 1.62 -19.79 10.49
CA LEU A 59 0.79 -18.77 11.11
C LEU A 59 -0.11 -19.40 12.18
N ASP A 60 -0.11 -18.83 13.38
CA ASP A 60 -1.11 -19.16 14.38
C ASP A 60 -2.46 -18.57 13.98
N GLU A 61 -3.28 -19.40 13.33
CA GLU A 61 -4.62 -19.04 12.91
C GLU A 61 -5.69 -19.20 14.00
N SER A 62 -5.33 -19.64 15.22
CA SER A 62 -6.30 -19.92 16.28
C SER A 62 -7.07 -18.67 16.72
N GLY A 63 -6.47 -17.49 16.55
CA GLY A 63 -7.05 -16.20 16.88
C GLY A 63 -7.93 -15.57 15.81
N TYR A 64 -8.13 -16.21 14.65
CA TYR A 64 -8.92 -15.66 13.53
C TYR A 64 -10.25 -16.39 13.34
N SER A 65 -11.26 -15.65 12.91
CA SER A 65 -12.61 -16.20 12.68
C SER A 65 -12.66 -17.15 11.47
N ALA A 66 -13.70 -18.00 11.40
CA ALA A 66 -13.91 -18.86 10.24
C ALA A 66 -14.12 -18.05 8.95
N ASP A 67 -14.76 -16.87 9.05
CA ASP A 67 -14.95 -15.94 7.94
C ASP A 67 -13.60 -15.40 7.43
N GLU A 68 -12.72 -14.93 8.31
CA GLU A 68 -11.37 -14.48 7.92
C GLU A 68 -10.52 -15.58 7.28
N LYS A 69 -10.68 -16.85 7.70
CA LYS A 69 -10.03 -17.99 7.06
C LYS A 69 -10.56 -18.25 5.66
N GLN A 70 -11.87 -18.13 5.46
CA GLN A 70 -12.46 -18.19 4.12
C GLN A 70 -11.97 -17.04 3.23
N GLN A 71 -11.87 -15.83 3.77
CA GLN A 71 -11.30 -14.69 3.04
C GLN A 71 -9.83 -14.94 2.67
N ALA A 72 -9.05 -15.55 3.56
CA ALA A 72 -7.66 -15.92 3.27
C ALA A 72 -7.56 -16.99 2.17
N GLN A 73 -8.49 -17.95 2.13
CA GLN A 73 -8.57 -18.91 1.03
C GLN A 73 -8.85 -18.21 -0.31
N LEU A 74 -9.73 -17.20 -0.35
CA LEU A 74 -9.98 -16.42 -1.58
C LEU A 74 -8.71 -15.73 -2.09
N VAL A 75 -7.80 -15.33 -1.21
CA VAL A 75 -6.51 -14.74 -1.60
C VAL A 75 -5.61 -15.79 -2.26
N LEU A 76 -5.56 -17.01 -1.71
CA LEU A 76 -4.81 -18.11 -2.32
C LEU A 76 -5.37 -18.47 -3.70
N ASP A 77 -6.69 -18.61 -3.79
CA ASP A 77 -7.36 -18.95 -5.05
C ASP A 77 -7.13 -17.87 -6.12
N ALA A 78 -7.21 -16.59 -5.74
CA ALA A 78 -6.91 -15.46 -6.62
C ALA A 78 -5.45 -15.48 -7.13
N TRP A 79 -4.48 -15.78 -6.26
CA TRP A 79 -3.09 -15.90 -6.67
C TRP A 79 -2.84 -17.06 -7.62
N HIS A 80 -3.45 -18.23 -7.38
CA HIS A 80 -3.35 -19.34 -8.32
C HIS A 80 -3.89 -18.97 -9.72
N ILE A 81 -5.01 -18.23 -9.80
CA ILE A 81 -5.54 -17.75 -11.08
C ILE A 81 -4.52 -16.85 -11.78
N ILE A 82 -3.95 -15.86 -11.06
CA ILE A 82 -2.96 -14.92 -11.61
C ILE A 82 -1.72 -15.67 -12.11
N GLU A 83 -1.17 -16.57 -11.31
CA GLU A 83 0.00 -17.38 -11.69
C GLU A 83 -0.31 -18.31 -12.87
N ASP A 84 -1.50 -18.93 -12.91
CA ASP A 84 -1.91 -19.79 -14.01
C ASP A 84 -2.01 -19.01 -15.32
N VAL A 85 -2.60 -17.81 -15.30
CA VAL A 85 -2.65 -16.89 -16.46
C VAL A 85 -1.25 -16.58 -16.97
N ILE A 86 -0.35 -16.16 -16.09
CA ILE A 86 1.05 -15.83 -16.44
C ILE A 86 1.75 -17.06 -17.04
N ASN A 87 1.63 -18.22 -16.39
CA ASN A 87 2.25 -19.47 -16.82
C ASN A 87 1.67 -20.00 -18.15
N LEU A 88 0.40 -19.72 -18.46
CA LEU A 88 -0.22 -20.04 -19.73
C LEU A 88 0.34 -19.16 -20.85
N ASP A 89 0.42 -17.85 -20.61
CA ASP A 89 1.01 -16.88 -21.55
C ASP A 89 2.48 -17.21 -21.85
N MET A 90 3.28 -17.57 -20.83
CA MET A 90 4.67 -18.01 -21.01
C MET A 90 4.81 -19.25 -21.90
N LYS A 91 3.86 -20.19 -21.83
CA LYS A 91 3.90 -21.42 -22.64
C LYS A 91 3.49 -21.17 -24.08
N GLY A 92 2.59 -20.21 -24.29
CA GLY A 92 2.04 -19.83 -25.59
C GLY A 92 1.26 -20.95 -26.31
N ALA A 93 0.27 -20.56 -27.10
CA ALA A 93 -0.15 -21.35 -28.25
C ALA A 93 0.62 -20.84 -29.48
N ALA A 94 1.08 -21.72 -30.37
CA ALA A 94 1.85 -21.35 -31.57
C ALA A 94 1.08 -20.40 -32.54
N ASP A 95 -0.21 -20.16 -32.30
CA ASP A 95 -1.11 -19.31 -33.06
C ASP A 95 -1.54 -18.02 -32.33
N GLY A 96 -1.04 -17.76 -31.12
CA GLY A 96 -1.36 -16.55 -30.33
C GLY A 96 -2.77 -16.50 -29.74
N SER A 97 -3.53 -17.61 -29.79
CA SER A 97 -4.94 -17.65 -29.35
C SER A 97 -5.16 -17.58 -27.84
N ASN A 98 -4.10 -17.72 -27.03
CA ASN A 98 -4.13 -17.76 -25.56
C ASN A 98 -3.17 -16.73 -24.93
N SER A 99 -3.04 -15.53 -25.51
CA SER A 99 -2.20 -14.47 -24.96
C SER A 99 -3.05 -13.40 -24.27
N HIS A 100 -2.85 -13.19 -22.98
CA HIS A 100 -3.45 -12.11 -22.18
C HIS A 100 -2.65 -10.82 -22.33
N PHE A 101 -1.32 -10.88 -22.38
CA PHE A 101 -0.47 -9.70 -22.52
C PHE A 101 -0.23 -9.33 -23.98
N THR A 102 -1.27 -8.77 -24.62
CA THR A 102 -1.23 -8.38 -26.04
C THR A 102 -1.06 -6.87 -26.22
N LEU A 103 -0.43 -6.46 -27.32
CA LEU A 103 -0.42 -5.06 -27.77
C LEU A 103 -1.70 -4.75 -28.54
N ASN A 104 -2.23 -3.53 -28.45
CA ASN A 104 -3.27 -3.06 -29.36
C ASN A 104 -2.64 -2.31 -30.55
N PRO A 105 -2.56 -2.90 -31.76
CA PRO A 105 -1.87 -2.27 -32.89
C PRO A 105 -2.55 -1.00 -33.39
N LYS A 106 -3.83 -0.77 -33.04
CA LYS A 106 -4.57 0.42 -33.47
C LYS A 106 -4.08 1.71 -32.79
N ASN A 107 -3.36 1.57 -31.67
CA ASN A 107 -2.85 2.70 -30.90
C ASN A 107 -1.46 3.14 -31.36
N TYR A 108 -0.82 2.37 -32.25
CA TYR A 108 0.54 2.64 -32.72
C TYR A 108 0.52 2.88 -34.22
N ASP A 109 0.91 4.09 -34.62
CA ASP A 109 1.19 4.40 -36.02
C ASP A 109 2.65 4.01 -36.30
N PHE A 110 2.87 2.74 -36.65
CA PHE A 110 4.20 2.16 -36.92
C PHE A 110 4.91 2.76 -38.15
N GLU A 111 4.43 3.88 -38.72
CA GLU A 111 5.03 4.55 -39.89
C GLU A 111 6.36 5.29 -39.59
N TYR A 112 6.77 5.42 -38.32
CA TYR A 112 8.08 5.94 -37.94
C TYR A 112 9.07 4.81 -37.62
N GLU A 113 9.98 4.52 -38.57
CA GLU A 113 11.06 3.53 -38.42
C GLU A 113 12.03 3.84 -37.24
N ASP A 114 11.99 5.04 -36.66
CA ASP A 114 12.85 5.47 -35.55
C ASP A 114 12.36 4.99 -34.15
N GLU A 115 11.15 4.41 -34.01
CA GLU A 115 10.63 3.89 -32.73
C GLU A 115 10.84 2.37 -32.55
N LEU A 116 11.41 1.68 -33.55
CA LEU A 116 11.66 0.23 -33.54
C LEU A 116 12.78 -0.20 -32.56
N ASP A 117 13.60 0.73 -32.06
CA ASP A 117 14.62 0.47 -31.04
C ASP A 117 14.01 0.18 -29.64
N ASN A 118 12.70 0.43 -29.44
CA ASN A 118 11.98 0.19 -28.17
C ASN A 118 11.18 -1.12 -28.13
N ILE A 119 11.28 -1.99 -29.15
CA ILE A 119 10.55 -3.28 -29.15
C ILE A 119 11.06 -4.23 -28.05
N ASP A 120 12.36 -4.16 -27.72
CA ASP A 120 12.95 -4.94 -26.63
C ASP A 120 12.48 -4.48 -25.23
N ASP A 121 11.64 -3.42 -25.16
CA ASP A 121 11.14 -2.84 -23.90
C ASP A 121 9.67 -3.15 -23.59
N ILE A 122 9.00 -3.97 -24.40
CA ILE A 122 7.64 -4.44 -24.13
C ILE A 122 7.73 -5.59 -23.09
N PRO A 123 7.09 -5.46 -21.91
CA PRO A 123 7.16 -6.48 -20.89
C PRO A 123 6.43 -7.75 -21.33
N ASP A 124 7.02 -8.91 -21.06
CA ASP A 124 6.39 -10.19 -21.31
C ASP A 124 5.88 -10.85 -20.01
N ALA A 125 5.27 -12.03 -20.15
CA ALA A 125 4.77 -12.80 -19.01
C ALA A 125 5.87 -13.18 -18.00
N GLU A 126 7.10 -13.42 -18.48
CA GLU A 126 8.24 -13.75 -17.61
C GLU A 126 8.66 -12.51 -16.80
N ASP A 127 8.61 -11.31 -17.36
CA ASP A 127 8.84 -10.05 -16.64
C ASP A 127 7.83 -9.84 -15.51
N PHE A 128 6.54 -10.08 -15.76
CA PHE A 128 5.51 -10.00 -14.71
C PHE A 128 5.79 -11.01 -13.59
N LEU A 129 6.11 -12.26 -13.93
CA LEU A 129 6.44 -13.29 -12.94
C LEU A 129 7.68 -12.92 -12.11
N ASN A 130 8.74 -12.47 -12.79
CA ASN A 130 10.00 -12.10 -12.15
C ASN A 130 9.89 -10.83 -11.30
N SER A 131 8.86 -10.00 -11.52
CA SER A 131 8.56 -8.86 -10.64
C SER A 131 8.00 -9.28 -9.29
N LEU A 132 7.36 -10.46 -9.19
CA LEU A 132 6.72 -10.93 -7.96
C LEU A 132 7.77 -11.43 -6.96
N SER A 133 7.77 -10.84 -5.77
CA SER A 133 8.76 -11.17 -4.74
C SER A 133 8.44 -12.50 -4.04
N SER A 134 9.47 -13.09 -3.45
CA SER A 134 9.32 -14.31 -2.63
C SER A 134 8.42 -14.06 -1.41
N PRO A 135 7.75 -15.10 -0.87
CA PRO A 135 6.91 -14.98 0.33
C PRO A 135 7.58 -14.32 1.55
N CYS A 136 6.81 -13.55 2.32
CA CYS A 136 7.19 -13.15 3.68
C CYS A 136 7.17 -14.36 4.63
N THR A 137 8.09 -14.36 5.60
CA THR A 137 8.02 -15.30 6.72
C THR A 137 7.01 -14.84 7.79
N VAL A 138 6.55 -15.75 8.63
CA VAL A 138 5.70 -15.41 9.80
C VAL A 138 6.37 -14.41 10.72
N LYS A 139 7.70 -14.46 10.84
CA LYS A 139 8.49 -13.53 11.63
C LYS A 139 8.42 -12.11 11.05
N ASP A 140 8.55 -11.96 9.73
CA ASP A 140 8.47 -10.65 9.06
C ASP A 140 7.10 -10.01 9.30
N LEU A 141 6.03 -10.80 9.14
CA LEU A 141 4.65 -10.38 9.42
C LEU A 141 4.44 -9.96 10.88
N HIS A 142 5.02 -10.69 11.82
CA HIS A 142 4.94 -10.34 13.24
C HIS A 142 5.68 -9.03 13.54
N VAL A 143 6.88 -8.85 12.99
CA VAL A 143 7.68 -7.63 13.15
C VAL A 143 6.95 -6.41 12.56
N ALA A 144 6.41 -6.55 11.34
CA ALA A 144 5.66 -5.49 10.68
C ALA A 144 4.41 -5.06 11.48
N GLN A 145 3.59 -6.01 11.93
CA GLN A 145 2.42 -5.74 12.79
C GLN A 145 2.81 -5.04 14.09
N LYS A 146 3.88 -5.49 14.74
CA LYS A 146 4.41 -4.85 15.96
C LYS A 146 4.89 -3.42 15.70
N HIS A 147 5.55 -3.18 14.58
CA HIS A 147 6.02 -1.85 14.18
C HIS A 147 4.89 -0.89 13.85
N LEU A 148 3.88 -1.39 13.15
CA LEU A 148 2.69 -0.63 12.83
C LEU A 148 1.80 -0.42 14.07
N GLY A 149 1.88 -1.30 15.07
CA GLY A 149 0.99 -1.27 16.23
C GLY A 149 -0.45 -1.63 15.85
N VAL A 150 -0.62 -2.46 14.81
CA VAL A 150 -1.91 -2.93 14.32
C VAL A 150 -1.89 -4.44 14.19
N ARG A 151 -3.08 -5.06 14.20
CA ARG A 151 -3.25 -6.44 13.77
C ARG A 151 -3.81 -6.43 12.35
N LEU A 152 -3.12 -7.08 11.43
CA LEU A 152 -3.60 -7.19 10.05
C LEU A 152 -4.64 -8.31 9.95
N PRO A 153 -5.67 -8.18 9.09
CA PRO A 153 -6.60 -9.26 8.79
C PRO A 153 -5.87 -10.48 8.22
N LEU A 154 -6.35 -11.69 8.53
CA LEU A 154 -5.76 -12.93 8.01
C LEU A 154 -5.58 -12.96 6.48
N PRO A 155 -6.53 -12.51 5.64
CA PRO A 155 -6.31 -12.49 4.19
C PRO A 155 -5.13 -11.60 3.75
N VAL A 156 -4.81 -10.55 4.51
CA VAL A 156 -3.64 -9.69 4.21
C VAL A 156 -2.34 -10.40 4.59
N LEU A 157 -2.33 -11.14 5.70
CA LEU A 157 -1.18 -11.96 6.05
C LEU A 157 -0.96 -13.06 5.00
N GLN A 158 -2.04 -13.72 4.58
CA GLN A 158 -1.99 -14.75 3.54
C GLN A 158 -1.49 -14.20 2.21
N TYR A 159 -1.89 -12.97 1.84
CA TYR A 159 -1.41 -12.28 0.64
C TYR A 159 0.11 -12.15 0.62
N PHE A 160 0.71 -11.70 1.72
CA PHE A 160 2.16 -11.56 1.85
C PHE A 160 2.91 -12.90 1.97
N MET A 161 2.23 -13.96 2.40
CA MET A 161 2.79 -15.31 2.41
C MET A 161 2.80 -16.00 1.04
N VAL A 162 2.22 -15.38 0.01
CA VAL A 162 2.39 -15.82 -1.38
C VAL A 162 3.46 -14.95 -2.05
N HIS A 163 3.30 -13.63 -2.03
CA HIS A 163 4.28 -12.70 -2.59
C HIS A 163 4.49 -11.47 -1.69
N ASP A 164 5.74 -11.10 -1.43
CA ASP A 164 6.11 -9.87 -0.72
C ASP A 164 6.07 -8.63 -1.63
N GLY A 165 4.94 -8.41 -2.30
CA GLY A 165 4.77 -7.34 -3.28
C GLY A 165 5.62 -7.54 -4.54
N GLN A 166 5.91 -6.42 -5.22
CA GLN A 166 6.74 -6.40 -6.44
C GLN A 166 8.09 -5.73 -6.19
N GLU A 167 9.16 -6.38 -6.64
CA GLU A 167 10.50 -5.79 -6.72
C GLU A 167 10.77 -5.36 -8.17
N ILE A 168 11.52 -4.27 -8.35
CA ILE A 168 12.04 -3.93 -9.69
C ILE A 168 13.09 -4.99 -10.03
N PRO A 169 12.95 -5.74 -11.14
CA PRO A 169 13.94 -6.74 -11.52
C PRO A 169 15.33 -6.08 -11.67
N PRO A 170 16.42 -6.72 -11.22
CA PRO A 170 17.78 -6.15 -11.37
C PRO A 170 18.20 -5.88 -12.83
N SER A 171 17.55 -6.57 -13.77
CA SER A 171 17.72 -6.42 -15.22
C SER A 171 17.00 -5.20 -15.79
N SER A 172 16.15 -4.53 -15.00
CA SER A 172 15.28 -3.46 -15.45
C SER A 172 15.38 -2.23 -14.54
N THR A 173 15.15 -1.06 -15.10
CA THR A 173 14.89 0.17 -14.32
C THR A 173 13.39 0.47 -14.23
N ARG A 174 12.55 -0.37 -14.86
CA ARG A 174 11.13 -0.16 -15.05
C ARG A 174 10.33 -0.76 -13.91
N LYS A 175 9.32 -0.02 -13.45
CA LYS A 175 8.32 -0.52 -12.51
C LYS A 175 7.16 -1.05 -13.33
N ILE A 176 6.97 -2.36 -13.33
CA ILE A 176 5.83 -3.00 -13.99
C ILE A 176 4.75 -3.21 -12.92
N GLY A 177 3.62 -2.53 -13.03
CA GLY A 177 2.49 -2.72 -12.13
C GLY A 177 1.59 -3.85 -12.62
N ILE A 178 1.60 -5.00 -11.94
CA ILE A 178 0.80 -6.17 -12.35
C ILE A 178 -0.72 -5.90 -12.24
N MET A 179 -1.12 -4.98 -11.37
CA MET A 179 -2.53 -4.61 -11.22
C MET A 179 -2.86 -3.44 -12.14
N TYR A 180 -2.77 -3.70 -13.44
CA TYR A 180 -3.06 -2.73 -14.50
C TYR A 180 -2.29 -1.40 -14.31
N GLY A 181 -0.97 -1.47 -14.21
CA GLY A 181 -0.07 -0.34 -13.98
C GLY A 181 0.12 0.00 -12.50
N LEU A 182 -0.70 -0.54 -11.60
CA LEU A 182 -0.52 -0.35 -10.16
C LEU A 182 0.47 -1.38 -9.58
N GLN A 183 1.41 -0.89 -8.76
CA GLN A 183 2.44 -1.69 -8.11
C GLN A 183 1.95 -2.26 -6.78
N LEU A 184 2.20 -3.55 -6.56
CA LEU A 184 2.02 -4.19 -5.26
C LEU A 184 3.17 -3.80 -4.32
N LEU A 185 2.87 -3.19 -3.17
CA LEU A 185 3.88 -2.81 -2.19
C LEU A 185 4.41 -4.03 -1.47
N SER A 186 5.73 -4.11 -1.29
CA SER A 186 6.34 -5.02 -0.33
C SER A 186 5.96 -4.66 1.11
N LEU A 187 6.05 -5.59 2.04
CA LEU A 187 5.75 -5.39 3.45
C LEU A 187 6.59 -4.26 4.06
N ALA A 188 7.84 -4.12 3.62
CA ALA A 188 8.72 -3.02 4.02
C ALA A 188 8.22 -1.66 3.50
N GLU A 189 7.74 -1.61 2.25
CA GLU A 189 7.13 -0.40 1.69
C GLU A 189 5.79 -0.08 2.34
N VAL A 190 4.96 -1.07 2.65
CA VAL A 190 3.71 -0.90 3.42
C VAL A 190 4.00 -0.23 4.76
N VAL A 191 5.00 -0.72 5.50
CA VAL A 191 5.42 -0.10 6.77
C VAL A 191 5.88 1.35 6.57
N THR A 192 6.65 1.60 5.52
CA THR A 192 7.18 2.93 5.19
C THR A 192 6.06 3.90 4.81
N MET A 193 5.18 3.50 3.90
CA MET A 193 4.06 4.30 3.40
C MET A 193 3.02 4.55 4.48
N THR A 194 2.69 3.55 5.31
CA THR A 194 1.81 3.76 6.47
C THR A 194 2.37 4.83 7.40
N ASN A 195 3.68 4.80 7.69
CA ASN A 195 4.31 5.82 8.53
C ASN A 195 4.38 7.20 7.87
N TYR A 196 4.51 7.27 6.55
CA TYR A 196 4.39 8.51 5.81
C TYR A 196 2.99 9.12 5.97
N TRP A 197 1.94 8.34 5.71
CA TRP A 197 0.55 8.80 5.82
C TRP A 197 0.14 9.12 7.26
N ARG A 198 0.71 8.44 8.27
CA ARG A 198 0.59 8.83 9.69
C ARG A 198 1.15 10.22 9.97
N LYS A 199 2.28 10.59 9.36
CA LYS A 199 2.84 11.95 9.48
C LYS A 199 1.92 12.97 8.81
N VAL A 200 1.37 12.64 7.64
CA VAL A 200 0.39 13.50 6.93
C VAL A 200 -0.85 13.73 7.79
N SER A 201 -1.45 12.66 8.33
CA SER A 201 -2.63 12.74 9.21
C SER A 201 -2.39 13.59 10.46
N ARG A 202 -1.21 13.47 11.11
CA ARG A 202 -0.84 14.34 12.24
C ARG A 202 -0.75 15.81 11.85
N LYS A 203 -0.17 16.12 10.69
CA LYS A 203 -0.07 17.50 10.19
C LYS A 203 -1.45 18.07 9.88
N GLU A 204 -2.31 17.30 9.23
CA GLU A 204 -3.71 17.65 8.97
C GLU A 204 -4.45 17.96 10.28
N SER A 205 -4.38 17.04 11.25
CA SER A 205 -5.02 17.20 12.55
C SER A 205 -4.56 18.47 13.27
N ASN A 206 -3.25 18.69 13.33
CA ASN A 206 -2.66 19.88 13.94
C ASN A 206 -3.11 21.18 13.24
N ALA A 207 -3.20 21.17 11.91
CA ALA A 207 -3.68 22.32 11.14
C ALA A 207 -5.16 22.62 11.40
N ARG A 208 -6.00 21.58 11.49
CA ARG A 208 -7.42 21.71 11.86
C ARG A 208 -7.59 22.28 13.27
N TYR A 209 -6.84 21.78 14.26
CA TYR A 209 -6.85 22.31 15.62
C TYR A 209 -6.41 23.78 15.68
N ALA A 210 -5.33 24.14 14.96
CA ALA A 210 -4.86 25.51 14.89
C ALA A 210 -5.89 26.46 14.27
N ALA A 211 -6.60 26.02 13.22
CA ALA A 211 -7.67 26.79 12.61
C ALA A 211 -8.85 27.01 13.58
N GLN A 212 -9.31 25.95 14.26
CA GLN A 212 -10.38 26.05 15.27
C GLN A 212 -10.01 26.98 16.43
N ASP A 213 -8.78 26.90 16.94
CA ASP A 213 -8.29 27.79 17.99
C ASP A 213 -8.20 29.24 17.49
N SER A 214 -7.83 29.49 16.22
CA SER A 214 -7.87 30.84 15.65
C SER A 214 -9.28 31.39 15.51
N PHE A 215 -10.26 30.60 15.03
CA PHE A 215 -11.67 31.02 14.97
C PHE A 215 -12.23 31.29 16.37
N ALA A 216 -11.96 30.42 17.35
CA ALA A 216 -12.38 30.63 18.73
C ALA A 216 -11.71 31.85 19.38
N LYS A 217 -10.47 32.18 18.98
CA LYS A 217 -9.77 33.41 19.42
C LYS A 217 -10.33 34.66 18.76
N GLU A 218 -10.70 34.62 17.48
CA GLU A 218 -11.36 35.73 16.78
C GLU A 218 -12.76 35.98 17.34
N GLU A 219 -13.54 34.93 17.59
CA GLU A 219 -14.86 35.02 18.21
C GLU A 219 -14.76 35.56 19.64
N LYS A 220 -13.81 35.06 20.45
CA LYS A 220 -13.51 35.62 21.79
C LYS A 220 -12.91 37.03 21.74
N GLN A 221 -12.23 37.44 20.67
CA GLN A 221 -11.75 38.82 20.51
C GLN A 221 -12.88 39.77 20.11
N GLN A 222 -13.84 39.32 19.31
CA GLN A 222 -15.05 40.08 19.01
C GLN A 222 -15.96 40.19 20.23
N GLU A 223 -16.09 39.10 21.01
CA GLU A 223 -16.82 39.08 22.28
C GLU A 223 -16.10 39.90 23.36
N ARG A 224 -14.75 39.81 23.46
CA ARG A 224 -13.93 40.73 24.29
C ARG A 224 -13.99 42.17 23.82
N ALA A 225 -14.13 42.48 22.53
CA ALA A 225 -14.29 43.86 22.07
C ALA A 225 -15.66 44.44 22.44
N LEU A 226 -16.68 43.59 22.62
CA LEU A 226 -17.97 43.95 23.23
C LEU A 226 -17.83 44.11 24.76
N TYR A 227 -17.15 43.19 25.45
CA TYR A 227 -16.94 43.24 26.90
C TYR A 227 -15.91 44.30 27.35
N GLU A 228 -14.86 44.64 26.60
CA GLU A 228 -13.89 45.72 26.87
C GLU A 228 -14.54 47.11 26.80
N LYS A 229 -15.71 47.22 26.14
CA LYS A 229 -16.55 48.41 26.19
C LYS A 229 -17.26 48.55 27.55
N GLU A 230 -17.51 47.45 28.25
CA GLU A 230 -18.11 47.39 29.59
C GLU A 230 -17.06 47.31 30.72
N GLU A 231 -15.90 46.68 30.50
CA GLU A 231 -14.84 46.44 31.49
C GLU A 231 -13.86 47.61 31.69
N LYS A 232 -13.91 48.69 30.90
CA LYS A 232 -13.14 49.93 31.20
C LYS A 232 -13.49 50.61 32.53
N LEU A 233 -14.36 49.99 33.34
CA LEU A 233 -14.72 50.39 34.69
C LEU A 233 -13.97 49.61 35.79
N ILE A 234 -13.28 48.51 35.49
CA ILE A 234 -12.73 47.61 36.52
C ILE A 234 -11.35 47.10 36.08
N ASP A 235 -10.42 47.07 37.02
CA ASP A 235 -9.19 46.23 37.04
C ASP A 235 -7.82 46.93 36.86
N ASN A 236 -7.31 47.44 37.98
CA ASN A 236 -5.91 47.84 38.21
C ASN A 236 -5.19 46.79 39.10
N ASP A 237 -5.46 45.48 38.97
CA ASP A 237 -4.86 44.47 39.85
C ASP A 237 -3.53 43.86 39.29
N PRO A 238 -2.42 43.92 40.06
CA PRO A 238 -1.09 43.44 39.66
C PRO A 238 -0.90 41.91 39.60
N ASN A 239 -1.85 41.07 40.04
CA ASN A 239 -1.66 39.60 40.03
C ASN A 239 -1.71 38.94 38.63
N PHE A 240 -2.18 39.64 37.59
CA PHE A 240 -2.38 39.05 36.26
C PHE A 240 -1.10 38.96 35.38
N GLN A 241 0.00 39.60 35.80
CA GLN A 241 1.24 39.67 35.00
C GLN A 241 2.13 38.42 35.12
N ILE A 242 1.86 37.52 36.06
CA ILE A 242 2.73 36.37 36.37
C ILE A 242 2.50 35.19 35.40
N VAL A 243 1.29 35.05 34.85
CA VAL A 243 0.88 33.88 34.04
C VAL A 243 1.49 33.86 32.63
N LYS A 244 1.92 35.01 32.08
CA LYS A 244 2.48 35.11 30.71
C LYS A 244 3.86 34.47 30.52
N LYS A 245 4.50 33.98 31.58
CA LYS A 245 5.89 33.49 31.54
C LYS A 245 6.06 31.97 31.36
N ILE A 246 4.99 31.16 31.39
CA ILE A 246 5.13 29.69 31.55
C ILE A 246 5.10 28.89 30.23
N ASP A 247 4.52 29.38 29.14
CA ASP A 247 4.29 28.55 27.94
C ASP A 247 5.23 28.86 26.75
N ARG A 248 6.49 28.39 26.80
CA ARG A 248 7.33 28.28 25.60
C ARG A 248 8.10 26.97 25.59
N ILE A 249 7.61 26.00 24.81
CA ILE A 249 8.45 24.94 24.25
C ILE A 249 9.39 25.61 23.24
N SER A 250 10.71 25.40 23.36
CA SER A 250 11.71 26.22 22.68
C SER A 250 12.15 25.63 21.33
N GLU A 251 12.39 26.50 20.34
CA GLU A 251 12.93 26.17 19.00
C GLU A 251 14.21 25.32 18.99
N LYS A 252 14.89 25.16 20.14
CA LYS A 252 16.08 24.31 20.29
C LYS A 252 15.81 22.82 20.09
N ASP A 253 14.58 22.35 20.32
CA ASP A 253 14.26 20.92 20.18
C ASP A 253 14.23 20.45 18.71
N LEU A 254 14.08 21.38 17.77
CA LEU A 254 14.00 21.12 16.31
C LEU A 254 15.36 21.02 15.61
N GLN A 255 16.47 21.35 16.29
CA GLN A 255 17.82 21.38 15.69
C GLN A 255 18.48 20.00 15.55
N ASN A 256 17.85 18.92 16.03
CA ASN A 256 18.45 17.58 16.05
C ASN A 256 18.27 16.74 14.77
N TYR A 257 17.65 17.27 13.69
CA TYR A 257 17.34 16.51 12.46
C TYR A 257 17.60 17.33 11.17
N PRO A 258 18.86 17.49 10.74
CA PRO A 258 19.21 18.32 9.58
C PRO A 258 18.73 17.76 8.22
N ASP A 259 18.52 16.45 8.09
CA ASP A 259 18.13 15.85 6.80
C ASP A 259 16.67 16.10 6.42
N LEU A 260 15.82 16.48 7.38
CA LEU A 260 14.43 16.90 7.12
C LEU A 260 14.32 18.32 6.54
N VAL A 261 15.42 19.07 6.49
CA VAL A 261 15.43 20.48 6.05
C VAL A 261 15.70 20.59 4.54
N ARG A 262 16.36 19.60 3.91
CA ARG A 262 17.03 19.84 2.61
C ARG A 262 16.13 19.82 1.37
N ASN A 263 14.94 19.21 1.41
CA ASN A 263 14.09 19.06 0.21
C ASN A 263 12.69 19.68 0.33
N MET A 264 12.55 20.78 1.07
CA MET A 264 11.25 21.42 1.14
C MET A 264 11.38 22.94 1.11
N SER A 265 11.06 23.54 -0.04
CA SER A 265 10.89 24.98 -0.16
C SER A 265 9.97 25.49 0.96
N THR A 266 10.48 26.46 1.70
CA THR A 266 9.90 26.97 2.96
C THR A 266 8.61 27.78 2.76
N HIS A 267 8.19 28.03 1.53
CA HIS A 267 7.02 28.88 1.23
C HIS A 267 5.72 28.13 0.87
N SER A 268 5.76 26.82 0.58
CA SER A 268 4.54 26.09 0.15
C SER A 268 3.88 25.25 1.26
N LYS A 269 4.59 24.99 2.38
CA LYS A 269 4.23 23.89 3.28
C LYS A 269 3.03 24.05 4.20
N ASN A 270 2.63 25.28 4.52
CA ASN A 270 1.49 25.55 5.39
C ASN A 270 0.22 25.91 4.63
N ASP A 271 0.28 26.12 3.31
CA ASP A 271 -0.87 26.62 2.55
C ASP A 271 -1.71 25.50 1.94
N TYR A 272 -1.13 24.37 1.54
CA TYR A 272 -1.91 23.26 0.95
C TYR A 272 -2.79 22.55 2.00
N ILE A 273 -2.29 22.31 3.22
CA ILE A 273 -3.09 21.69 4.30
C ILE A 273 -4.22 22.62 4.77
N LYS A 274 -4.02 23.94 4.68
CA LYS A 274 -5.05 24.94 5.02
C LYS A 274 -6.19 25.01 3.99
N LYS A 275 -6.04 24.40 2.81
CA LYS A 275 -7.00 24.42 1.71
C LYS A 275 -7.24 23.02 1.12
N LEU A 276 -7.26 21.99 1.96
CA LEU A 276 -7.72 20.68 1.50
C LEU A 276 -9.20 20.76 1.08
N PRO A 277 -9.58 20.19 -0.08
CA PRO A 277 -10.98 20.05 -0.45
C PRO A 277 -11.77 19.24 0.59
N ASP A 278 -13.10 19.34 0.50
CA ASP A 278 -13.98 18.55 1.36
C ASP A 278 -13.78 17.06 1.11
N GLN A 279 -13.44 16.35 2.19
CA GLN A 279 -13.22 14.92 2.17
C GLN A 279 -14.56 14.17 2.21
N LYS A 280 -14.72 13.17 1.36
CA LYS A 280 -15.98 12.43 1.15
C LYS A 280 -15.74 10.92 1.22
N SER A 281 -16.82 10.18 1.37
CA SER A 281 -16.82 8.72 1.34
C SER A 281 -17.95 8.22 0.45
N TYR A 282 -17.65 7.19 -0.34
CA TYR A 282 -18.63 6.44 -1.11
C TYR A 282 -18.48 4.92 -0.88
N PRO A 283 -19.53 4.22 -0.45
CA PRO A 283 -20.81 4.76 0.03
C PRO A 283 -20.64 5.72 1.24
N PRO A 284 -21.57 6.67 1.46
CA PRO A 284 -21.49 7.59 2.60
C PRO A 284 -21.33 6.85 3.93
N LYS A 285 -20.60 7.46 4.88
CA LYS A 285 -20.37 6.96 6.26
C LYS A 285 -19.63 5.62 6.37
N LYS A 286 -19.10 5.08 5.27
CA LYS A 286 -18.25 3.89 5.30
C LYS A 286 -16.81 4.23 5.69
N VAL A 287 -16.28 5.35 5.18
CA VAL A 287 -14.90 5.80 5.39
C VAL A 287 -14.91 7.16 6.07
N LYS A 288 -14.00 7.39 7.01
CA LYS A 288 -13.92 8.67 7.72
C LYS A 288 -13.58 9.80 6.75
N LEU A 289 -14.20 10.97 6.97
CA LEU A 289 -14.04 12.18 6.16
C LEU A 289 -12.71 12.90 6.47
N GLN A 290 -11.61 12.21 6.18
CA GLN A 290 -10.24 12.62 6.46
C GLN A 290 -9.40 12.52 5.20
N TYR A 291 -8.40 13.38 5.07
CA TYR A 291 -7.46 13.26 3.96
C TYR A 291 -6.55 12.05 4.18
N ALA A 292 -6.11 11.83 5.41
CA ALA A 292 -5.30 10.68 5.80
C ALA A 292 -5.66 10.14 7.18
N ASN A 293 -5.63 8.81 7.34
CA ASN A 293 -5.87 8.13 8.62
C ASN A 293 -4.67 7.22 8.99
N PRO A 294 -4.24 7.18 10.27
CA PRO A 294 -3.15 6.32 10.74
C PRO A 294 -3.35 4.80 10.56
N ASN A 295 -4.58 4.37 10.36
CA ASN A 295 -5.03 2.99 10.29
C ASN A 295 -5.56 2.60 8.90
N TRP A 296 -5.33 3.45 7.89
CA TRP A 296 -5.44 3.05 6.48
C TRP A 296 -4.08 2.49 6.04
N ILE A 297 -4.03 1.20 5.78
CA ILE A 297 -2.80 0.47 5.50
C ILE A 297 -2.68 0.27 3.98
N PRO A 298 -1.86 1.07 3.27
CA PRO A 298 -1.69 0.95 1.82
C PRO A 298 -1.01 -0.38 1.47
N LEU A 299 -1.55 -1.10 0.49
CA LEU A 299 -1.01 -2.36 -0.04
C LEU A 299 -0.64 -2.25 -1.52
N VAL A 300 -1.27 -1.33 -2.26
CA VAL A 300 -1.02 -1.09 -3.68
C VAL A 300 -0.81 0.39 -3.90
N THR A 301 0.03 0.77 -4.87
CA THR A 301 0.39 2.16 -5.17
C THR A 301 0.35 2.42 -6.67
N ASP A 302 -0.09 3.60 -7.06
CA ASP A 302 0.10 4.14 -8.42
C ASP A 302 1.47 4.86 -8.59
N ASN A 303 2.30 4.85 -7.55
CA ASN A 303 3.58 5.55 -7.45
C ASN A 303 3.52 7.09 -7.52
N THR A 304 2.33 7.69 -7.63
CA THR A 304 2.14 9.15 -7.72
C THR A 304 1.37 9.75 -6.53
N GLY A 305 0.88 8.89 -5.63
CA GLY A 305 0.34 9.29 -4.33
C GLY A 305 -1.02 8.70 -3.99
N ASN A 306 -1.54 7.79 -4.81
CA ASN A 306 -2.79 7.07 -4.55
C ASN A 306 -2.56 5.60 -4.27
N HIS A 307 -3.47 5.05 -3.48
CA HIS A 307 -3.33 3.74 -2.91
C HIS A 307 -4.65 2.99 -2.82
N ILE A 308 -4.54 1.67 -2.97
CA ILE A 308 -5.54 0.75 -2.44
C ILE A 308 -5.06 0.33 -1.04
N ALA A 309 -5.95 0.44 -0.05
CA ALA A 309 -5.63 0.17 1.34
C ALA A 309 -6.69 -0.66 2.05
N ILE A 310 -6.26 -1.28 3.14
CA ILE A 310 -7.15 -1.82 4.15
C ILE A 310 -7.48 -0.72 5.16
N ASP A 311 -8.77 -0.50 5.38
CA ASP A 311 -9.28 0.43 6.39
C ASP A 311 -9.52 -0.31 7.71
N LEU A 312 -8.61 -0.13 8.68
CA LEU A 312 -8.74 -0.69 10.02
C LEU A 312 -9.45 0.26 11.00
N GLU A 313 -9.89 1.43 10.54
CA GLU A 313 -10.62 2.39 11.36
C GLU A 313 -11.76 3.05 10.55
N PRO A 314 -12.75 2.24 10.10
CA PRO A 314 -13.86 2.73 9.29
C PRO A 314 -14.72 3.76 10.05
N ASP A 315 -15.60 4.42 9.31
CA ASP A 315 -16.64 5.28 9.89
C ASP A 315 -17.88 4.45 10.29
N THR A 316 -18.91 5.11 10.82
CA THR A 316 -20.06 4.49 11.50
C THR A 316 -20.74 3.32 10.80
N ASP A 317 -20.80 3.31 9.45
CA ASP A 317 -21.46 2.26 8.68
C ASP A 317 -20.46 1.29 8.01
N GLY A 318 -19.15 1.52 8.18
CA GLY A 318 -18.08 0.74 7.55
C GLY A 318 -17.72 -0.55 8.31
N ILE A 319 -16.89 -1.37 7.66
CA ILE A 319 -16.48 -2.68 8.17
C ILE A 319 -14.96 -2.66 8.40
N PRO A 320 -14.45 -2.99 9.60
CA PRO A 320 -13.02 -3.08 9.82
C PRO A 320 -12.40 -4.13 8.89
N GLY A 321 -11.41 -3.72 8.10
CA GLY A 321 -10.81 -4.57 7.07
C GLY A 321 -11.35 -4.34 5.65
N GLN A 322 -12.33 -3.43 5.47
CA GLN A 322 -12.82 -3.05 4.14
C GLN A 322 -11.68 -2.45 3.28
N VAL A 323 -11.77 -2.64 1.97
CA VAL A 323 -10.76 -2.19 1.01
C VAL A 323 -11.18 -0.85 0.43
N ILE A 324 -10.30 0.14 0.50
CA ILE A 324 -10.58 1.51 0.09
C ILE A 324 -9.56 2.04 -0.93
N ILE A 325 -9.99 2.99 -1.75
CA ILE A 325 -9.08 3.89 -2.48
C ILE A 325 -8.93 5.19 -1.67
N PHE A 326 -7.69 5.59 -1.42
CA PHE A 326 -7.34 6.87 -0.80
C PHE A 326 -6.03 7.40 -1.39
N GLY A 327 -5.77 8.70 -1.23
CA GLY A 327 -4.53 9.28 -1.73
C GLY A 327 -4.61 10.76 -2.02
N ARG A 328 -3.60 11.22 -2.74
CA ARG A 328 -3.40 12.61 -3.12
C ARG A 328 -4.54 13.17 -3.99
N GLU A 329 -5.09 12.37 -4.91
CA GLU A 329 -6.14 12.77 -5.84
C GLU A 329 -7.54 12.30 -5.41
N TYR A 330 -7.63 11.41 -4.42
CA TYR A 330 -8.90 10.83 -3.97
C TYR A 330 -9.48 11.57 -2.76
N ASP A 331 -10.03 12.78 -2.97
CA ASP A 331 -10.80 13.48 -1.93
C ASP A 331 -12.05 12.70 -1.52
N THR A 332 -12.65 11.98 -2.47
CA THR A 332 -13.69 10.97 -2.20
C THR A 332 -13.03 9.61 -2.08
N LYS A 333 -13.18 8.97 -0.91
CA LYS A 333 -12.69 7.61 -0.67
C LYS A 333 -13.76 6.62 -1.12
N TYR A 334 -13.36 5.58 -1.84
CA TYR A 334 -14.28 4.56 -2.37
C TYR A 334 -14.05 3.23 -1.68
N VAL A 335 -15.10 2.60 -1.15
CA VAL A 335 -15.04 1.21 -0.68
C VAL A 335 -15.22 0.27 -1.86
N ILE A 336 -14.15 -0.43 -2.25
CA ILE A 336 -14.11 -1.26 -3.45
C ILE A 336 -14.35 -2.75 -3.15
N ALA A 337 -14.20 -3.18 -1.90
CA ALA A 337 -14.58 -4.50 -1.40
C ALA A 337 -14.76 -4.50 0.12
N ASP A 338 -15.53 -5.47 0.63
CA ASP A 338 -15.75 -5.61 2.08
C ASP A 338 -14.54 -6.18 2.83
N ASN A 339 -13.64 -6.87 2.11
CA ASN A 339 -12.38 -7.40 2.63
C ASN A 339 -11.37 -7.68 1.52
N TRP A 340 -10.12 -7.93 1.90
CA TRP A 340 -9.01 -8.17 0.98
C TRP A 340 -9.21 -9.39 0.07
N GLY A 341 -9.77 -10.49 0.60
CA GLY A 341 -10.03 -11.69 -0.19
C GLY A 341 -11.02 -11.46 -1.33
N GLN A 342 -12.11 -10.73 -1.05
CA GLN A 342 -13.05 -10.33 -2.11
C GLN A 342 -12.43 -9.40 -3.14
N PHE A 343 -11.56 -8.48 -2.72
CA PHE A 343 -10.85 -7.60 -3.64
C PHE A 343 -9.90 -8.38 -4.56
N MET A 344 -9.07 -9.24 -4.00
CA MET A 344 -8.15 -10.10 -4.77
C MET A 344 -8.91 -10.98 -5.76
N ASN A 345 -10.03 -11.57 -5.35
CA ASN A 345 -10.87 -12.36 -6.24
C ASN A 345 -11.44 -11.52 -7.41
N LYS A 346 -11.90 -10.28 -7.17
CA LYS A 346 -12.35 -9.39 -8.25
C LYS A 346 -11.23 -9.05 -9.22
N PHE A 347 -10.04 -8.76 -8.71
CA PHE A 347 -8.87 -8.48 -9.54
C PHE A 347 -8.47 -9.71 -10.37
N ALA A 348 -8.39 -10.89 -9.75
CA ALA A 348 -8.05 -12.12 -10.46
C ALA A 348 -9.04 -12.44 -11.60
N LEU A 349 -10.34 -12.19 -11.38
CA LEU A 349 -11.35 -12.36 -12.44
C LEU A 349 -11.21 -11.36 -13.59
N ASP A 350 -10.80 -10.12 -13.31
CA ASP A 350 -10.46 -9.17 -14.38
C ASP A 350 -9.22 -9.67 -15.13
N PHE A 351 -8.18 -10.10 -14.40
CA PHE A 351 -6.89 -10.52 -14.95
C PHE A 351 -6.96 -11.81 -15.79
N GLU A 352 -7.87 -12.73 -15.42
CA GLU A 352 -8.18 -13.96 -16.16
C GLU A 352 -8.91 -13.69 -17.49
N ASP A 353 -9.60 -12.57 -17.63
CA ASP A 353 -10.25 -12.20 -18.88
C ASP A 353 -9.24 -11.53 -19.81
N ALA A 354 -8.69 -12.28 -20.77
CA ALA A 354 -7.77 -11.76 -21.79
C ALA A 354 -8.33 -10.53 -22.53
N GLY A 355 -9.66 -10.37 -22.61
CA GLY A 355 -10.31 -9.18 -23.17
C GLY A 355 -10.17 -7.92 -22.32
N ARG A 356 -9.53 -8.00 -21.15
CA ARG A 356 -9.28 -6.90 -20.20
C ARG A 356 -7.82 -6.51 -20.10
N CYS A 357 -6.92 -7.31 -20.64
CA CYS A 357 -5.48 -7.12 -20.53
C CYS A 357 -4.90 -6.58 -21.85
N ASN A 358 -4.21 -5.46 -21.78
CA ASN A 358 -3.48 -4.91 -22.92
C ASN A 358 -2.19 -4.27 -22.46
N LEU A 359 -1.12 -4.37 -23.25
CA LEU A 359 0.11 -3.62 -23.04
C LEU A 359 0.02 -2.33 -23.83
N ASP A 360 0.08 -1.21 -23.14
CA ASP A 360 -0.04 0.14 -23.70
C ASP A 360 1.18 0.98 -23.34
N TYR A 361 1.57 1.90 -24.21
CA TYR A 361 2.78 2.68 -24.06
C TYR A 361 2.48 3.99 -23.36
N ASP A 362 2.96 4.11 -22.13
CA ASP A 362 2.95 5.36 -21.39
C ASP A 362 4.06 6.26 -21.92
N SER A 363 3.67 7.24 -22.74
CA SER A 363 4.60 8.25 -23.29
C SER A 363 5.21 9.19 -22.24
N GLU A 364 4.59 9.37 -21.07
CA GLU A 364 5.12 10.19 -19.99
C GLU A 364 6.25 9.48 -19.24
N MET A 365 6.06 8.18 -19.01
CA MET A 365 7.02 7.32 -18.32
C MET A 365 8.04 6.67 -19.29
N GLY A 366 7.76 6.68 -20.58
CA GLY A 366 8.58 6.09 -21.63
C GLY A 366 8.66 4.57 -21.53
N GLN A 367 7.61 3.91 -21.06
CA GLN A 367 7.56 2.46 -20.85
C GLN A 367 6.19 1.88 -21.23
N PHE A 368 6.12 0.58 -21.47
CA PHE A 368 4.84 -0.13 -21.60
C PHE A 368 4.33 -0.56 -20.22
N ASP A 369 3.04 -0.37 -19.99
CA ASP A 369 2.33 -0.78 -18.79
C ASP A 369 1.12 -1.66 -19.14
N LEU A 370 0.72 -2.51 -18.20
CA LEU A 370 -0.52 -3.27 -18.33
C LEU A 370 -1.71 -2.31 -18.15
N ALA A 371 -2.55 -2.17 -19.16
CA ALA A 371 -3.74 -1.34 -19.18
C ALA A 371 -5.02 -2.19 -19.13
N TYR A 372 -6.06 -1.63 -18.52
CA TYR A 372 -7.38 -2.25 -18.44
C TYR A 372 -8.22 -1.90 -19.67
N LEU A 373 -8.83 -2.89 -20.31
CA LEU A 373 -9.80 -2.68 -21.40
C LEU A 373 -11.25 -2.72 -20.90
N ASP A 374 -12.06 -1.77 -21.35
CA ASP A 374 -13.49 -1.72 -21.12
C ASP A 374 -14.24 -2.82 -21.90
N LYS A 375 -15.57 -2.93 -21.72
CA LYS A 375 -16.38 -3.95 -22.41
C LYS A 375 -16.38 -3.87 -23.93
N LYS A 376 -15.96 -2.74 -24.49
CA LYS A 376 -15.84 -2.53 -25.93
C LYS A 376 -14.43 -2.84 -26.44
N GLY A 377 -13.50 -3.19 -25.55
CA GLY A 377 -12.10 -3.39 -25.87
C GLY A 377 -11.34 -2.08 -26.04
N GLU A 378 -11.82 -0.98 -25.45
CA GLU A 378 -11.15 0.32 -25.44
C GLU A 378 -10.33 0.47 -24.15
N ILE A 379 -9.14 1.06 -24.23
CA ILE A 379 -8.32 1.36 -23.06
C ILE A 379 -9.04 2.39 -22.19
N VAL A 380 -9.00 2.18 -20.87
CA VAL A 380 -9.47 3.17 -19.89
C VAL A 380 -8.31 4.05 -19.46
N ASP A 381 -8.14 5.20 -20.13
CA ASP A 381 -7.01 6.13 -19.93
C ASP A 381 -6.86 6.63 -18.49
N GLU A 382 -7.96 6.74 -17.73
CA GLU A 382 -7.90 7.13 -16.32
C GLU A 382 -7.36 6.03 -15.37
N GLY A 383 -7.10 4.84 -15.91
CA GLY A 383 -6.46 3.73 -15.21
C GLY A 383 -7.38 2.94 -14.28
N TYR A 384 -6.81 1.90 -13.65
CA TYR A 384 -7.61 0.90 -12.94
C TYR A 384 -8.23 1.40 -11.63
N LEU A 385 -7.62 2.38 -10.94
CA LEU A 385 -8.25 3.01 -9.77
C LEU A 385 -9.56 3.73 -10.16
N TYR A 386 -9.63 4.31 -11.36
CA TYR A 386 -10.86 4.89 -11.88
C TYR A 386 -11.90 3.80 -12.16
N VAL A 387 -11.52 2.71 -12.84
CA VAL A 387 -12.40 1.55 -13.09
C VAL A 387 -13.04 1.05 -11.79
N LEU A 388 -12.22 0.82 -10.77
CA LEU A 388 -12.68 0.38 -9.45
C LEU A 388 -13.66 1.38 -8.83
N ALA A 389 -13.35 2.68 -8.85
CA ALA A 389 -14.23 3.72 -8.34
C ALA A 389 -15.58 3.76 -9.09
N GLN A 390 -15.59 3.68 -10.43
CA GLN A 390 -16.81 3.70 -11.22
C GLN A 390 -17.70 2.47 -10.96
N ARG A 391 -17.10 1.29 -10.75
CA ARG A 391 -17.84 0.07 -10.37
C ARG A 391 -18.55 0.22 -9.03
N THR A 392 -17.94 0.91 -8.05
CA THR A 392 -18.65 1.21 -6.79
C THR A 392 -19.87 2.09 -7.02
N LEU A 393 -19.82 3.00 -7.99
CA LEU A 393 -20.93 3.86 -8.40
C LEU A 393 -22.01 3.12 -9.22
N GLY A 394 -21.86 1.80 -9.42
CA GLY A 394 -22.78 0.98 -10.20
C GLY A 394 -22.67 1.20 -11.70
N LYS A 395 -21.58 1.81 -12.17
CA LYS A 395 -21.30 1.91 -13.60
C LYS A 395 -20.64 0.64 -14.10
N ASP A 396 -21.08 0.24 -15.28
CA ASP A 396 -20.56 -0.90 -15.99
C ASP A 396 -19.52 -0.39 -16.99
N ILE A 397 -18.24 -0.61 -16.68
CA ILE A 397 -17.08 -0.27 -17.52
C ILE A 397 -16.52 -1.57 -18.11
#